data_AF-A0A842VR22-F1
#
_entry.id   AF-A0A842VR22-F1
#
_cell.length_a   1.000
_cell.length_b   1.000
_cell.length_c   1.000
_cell.angle_alpha   90.00
_cell.angle_beta   90.00
_cell.angle_gamma   90.00
#
_symmetry.space_group_name_H-M   'P 1'
#
loop_
_entity.id
_entity.type
_entity.pdbx_description
1 polymer ?
#
loop_
_entity_poly.entity_id
_entity_poly.type
_entity_poly.pdbx_seq_one_letter_code
_entity_poly.pdbx_strand_id
1 'polypeptide(L)'
;MEGLLIELLKNIGIPIAVTIITAILVFKYLASKWIESKFTKSLEDHKHKLENEREKLKFEINSLFNRVTKIHEKEIEVLPIAWKKLDDLLDLLRKFIREHHCINNKSPKELDDFYKESEEVADACLEFQNYITKKGIFLSPDIKNKFKEAERAIRTVWAKRKNAESDNDRYDLITEVCDSIKKDISPIMDEIEKLVQKRLGFPEK
;
A
#
# COMPACT_ATOMS: atom_id res chain seq x y z
N MET A 1 14.62 -96.52 -28.60
CA MET A 1 13.52 -95.71 -28.04
C MET A 1 13.79 -94.20 -28.07
N GLU A 2 14.96 -93.73 -28.48
CA GLU A 2 15.30 -92.29 -28.46
C GLU A 2 14.71 -91.46 -29.63
N GLY A 3 14.42 -92.10 -30.78
CA GLY A 3 13.85 -91.40 -31.95
C GLY A 3 12.40 -90.93 -31.80
N LEU A 4 11.55 -91.68 -31.09
CA LEU A 4 10.13 -91.34 -30.89
C LEU A 4 9.92 -90.18 -29.91
N LEU A 5 10.85 -89.95 -28.97
CA LEU A 5 10.79 -88.82 -28.03
C LEU A 5 11.10 -87.47 -28.70
N ILE A 6 11.98 -87.46 -29.70
CA ILE A 6 12.35 -86.24 -30.45
C ILE A 6 11.22 -85.81 -31.39
N GLU A 7 10.51 -86.76 -31.98
CA GLU A 7 9.35 -86.49 -32.85
C GLU A 7 8.12 -86.01 -32.07
N LEU A 8 7.85 -86.58 -30.89
CA LEU A 8 6.80 -86.11 -29.97
C LEU A 8 7.11 -84.70 -29.41
N LEU A 9 8.38 -84.41 -29.06
CA LEU A 9 8.78 -83.08 -28.59
C LEU A 9 8.68 -82.01 -29.69
N LYS A 10 8.94 -82.35 -30.96
CA LYS A 10 8.73 -81.44 -32.10
C LYS A 10 7.25 -81.17 -32.37
N ASN A 11 6.38 -82.17 -32.26
CA ASN A 11 4.94 -82.02 -32.51
C ASN A 11 4.19 -81.31 -31.36
N ILE A 12 4.68 -81.41 -30.12
CA ILE A 12 4.09 -80.72 -28.95
C ILE A 12 4.69 -79.32 -28.75
N GLY A 13 5.95 -79.11 -29.11
CA GLY A 13 6.64 -77.82 -28.93
C GLY A 13 6.13 -76.69 -29.85
N ILE A 14 5.69 -77.01 -31.07
CA ILE A 14 5.15 -76.04 -32.03
C ILE A 14 3.84 -75.38 -31.55
N PRO A 15 2.80 -76.12 -31.11
CA PRO A 15 1.57 -75.50 -30.61
C PRO A 15 1.77 -74.66 -29.33
N ILE A 16 2.73 -75.03 -28.48
CA ILE A 16 3.09 -74.24 -27.29
C ILE A 16 3.77 -72.93 -27.70
N ALA A 17 4.69 -72.94 -28.67
CA ALA A 17 5.34 -71.73 -29.15
C ALA A 17 4.34 -70.75 -29.81
N VAL A 18 3.40 -71.27 -30.60
CA VAL A 18 2.37 -70.46 -31.28
C VAL A 18 1.43 -69.79 -30.27
N THR A 19 1.04 -70.50 -29.20
CA THR A 19 0.18 -69.94 -28.14
C THR A 19 0.90 -68.86 -27.32
N ILE A 20 2.19 -69.03 -27.04
CA ILE A 20 3.00 -67.99 -26.37
C ILE A 20 3.14 -66.74 -27.25
N ILE A 21 3.41 -66.90 -28.54
CA ILE A 21 3.56 -65.77 -29.47
C ILE A 21 2.24 -64.99 -29.61
N THR A 22 1.12 -65.70 -29.75
CA THR A 22 -0.20 -65.05 -29.82
C THR A 22 -0.55 -64.34 -28.52
N ALA A 23 -0.26 -64.92 -27.35
CA ALA A 23 -0.44 -64.26 -26.06
C ALA A 23 0.40 -62.97 -25.93
N ILE A 24 1.66 -62.99 -26.36
CA ILE A 24 2.54 -61.81 -26.34
C ILE A 24 2.02 -60.70 -27.26
N LEU A 25 1.53 -61.05 -28.46
CA LEU A 25 0.99 -60.08 -29.41
C LEU A 25 -0.30 -59.44 -28.88
N VAL A 26 -1.21 -60.23 -28.33
CA VAL A 26 -2.45 -59.74 -27.71
C VAL A 26 -2.12 -58.83 -26.52
N PHE A 27 -1.17 -59.24 -25.67
CA PHE A 27 -0.73 -58.42 -24.53
C PHE A 27 -0.11 -57.09 -24.99
N LYS A 28 0.76 -57.10 -26.00
CA LYS A 28 1.34 -55.86 -26.56
C LYS A 28 0.27 -54.91 -27.08
N TYR A 29 -0.72 -55.44 -27.79
CA TYR A 29 -1.82 -54.64 -28.34
C TYR A 29 -2.71 -54.03 -27.24
N LEU A 30 -3.06 -54.82 -26.22
CA LEU A 30 -3.84 -54.33 -25.08
C LEU A 30 -3.05 -53.32 -24.24
N ALA A 31 -1.77 -53.59 -24.01
CA ALA A 31 -0.89 -52.69 -23.27
C ALA A 31 -0.70 -51.36 -23.99
N SER A 32 -0.49 -51.34 -25.31
CA SER A 32 -0.35 -50.08 -26.06
C SER A 32 -1.62 -49.24 -25.99
N LYS A 33 -2.80 -49.86 -26.18
CA LYS A 33 -4.09 -49.16 -26.07
C LYS A 33 -4.37 -48.65 -24.65
N TRP A 34 -4.03 -49.45 -23.63
CA TRP A 34 -4.17 -49.05 -22.24
C TRP A 34 -3.24 -47.89 -21.88
N ILE A 35 -1.98 -47.93 -22.31
CA ILE A 35 -0.97 -46.89 -22.09
C ILE A 35 -1.39 -45.59 -22.78
N GLU A 36 -1.80 -45.64 -24.05
CA GLU A 36 -2.30 -44.47 -24.80
C GLU A 36 -3.49 -43.83 -24.08
N SER A 37 -4.49 -44.62 -23.69
CA SER A 37 -5.67 -44.11 -22.97
C SER A 37 -5.28 -43.46 -21.64
N LYS A 38 -4.36 -44.07 -20.89
CA LYS A 38 -3.91 -43.54 -19.60
C LYS A 38 -3.12 -42.24 -19.76
N PHE A 39 -2.24 -42.15 -20.76
CA PHE A 39 -1.48 -40.93 -21.05
C PHE A 39 -2.38 -39.82 -21.57
N THR A 40 -3.31 -40.10 -22.48
CA THR A 40 -4.27 -39.10 -22.97
C THR A 40 -5.07 -38.52 -21.82
N LYS A 41 -5.62 -39.39 -20.94
CA LYS A 41 -6.36 -38.95 -19.76
C LYS A 41 -5.48 -38.12 -18.82
N SER A 42 -4.26 -38.58 -18.52
CA SER A 42 -3.35 -37.84 -17.63
C SER A 42 -2.94 -36.48 -18.21
N LEU A 43 -2.78 -36.38 -19.53
CA LEU A 43 -2.46 -35.14 -20.23
C LEU A 43 -3.64 -34.16 -20.22
N GLU A 44 -4.86 -34.64 -20.48
CA GLU A 44 -6.08 -33.83 -20.37
C GLU A 44 -6.28 -33.34 -18.94
N ASP A 45 -6.16 -34.22 -17.94
CA ASP A 45 -6.25 -33.87 -16.52
C ASP A 45 -5.21 -32.80 -16.14
N HIS A 46 -3.96 -32.94 -16.60
CA HIS A 46 -2.90 -31.95 -16.35
C HIS A 46 -3.16 -30.61 -17.05
N LYS A 47 -3.60 -30.63 -18.32
CA LYS A 47 -3.95 -29.40 -19.06
C LYS A 47 -5.08 -28.65 -18.37
N HIS A 48 -6.15 -29.34 -18.01
CA HIS A 48 -7.29 -28.76 -17.31
C HIS A 48 -6.89 -28.21 -15.93
N LYS A 49 -6.00 -28.91 -15.20
CA LYS A 49 -5.46 -28.41 -13.94
C LYS A 49 -4.67 -27.12 -14.12
N LEU A 50 -3.78 -27.06 -15.11
CA LEU A 50 -3.00 -25.85 -15.43
C LEU A 50 -3.88 -24.69 -15.86
N GLU A 51 -4.92 -24.94 -16.65
CA GLU A 51 -5.88 -23.92 -17.08
C GLU A 51 -6.65 -23.35 -15.89
N ASN A 52 -7.16 -24.22 -15.00
CA ASN A 52 -7.81 -23.81 -13.76
C ASN A 52 -6.88 -23.02 -12.83
N GLU A 53 -5.62 -23.45 -12.66
CA GLU A 53 -4.64 -22.73 -11.84
C GLU A 53 -4.33 -21.34 -12.43
N ARG A 54 -4.20 -21.25 -13.76
CA ARG A 54 -4.01 -19.98 -14.46
C ARG A 54 -5.20 -19.05 -14.28
N GLU A 55 -6.42 -19.55 -14.41
CA GLU A 55 -7.64 -18.76 -14.20
C GLU A 55 -7.75 -18.27 -12.75
N LYS A 56 -7.46 -19.15 -11.79
CA LYS A 56 -7.44 -18.79 -10.37
C LYS A 56 -6.43 -17.67 -10.08
N LEU A 57 -5.22 -17.78 -10.60
CA LEU A 57 -4.18 -16.74 -10.45
C LEU A 57 -4.60 -15.42 -11.12
N LYS A 58 -5.17 -15.47 -12.33
CA LYS A 58 -5.70 -14.27 -12.99
C LYS A 58 -6.78 -13.60 -12.15
N PHE A 59 -7.71 -14.38 -11.61
CA PHE A 59 -8.78 -13.87 -10.75
C PHE A 59 -8.22 -13.23 -9.48
N GLU A 60 -7.25 -13.87 -8.83
CA GLU A 60 -6.60 -13.35 -7.63
C GLU A 60 -5.84 -12.04 -7.89
N ILE A 61 -5.04 -12.00 -8.97
CA ILE A 61 -4.34 -10.79 -9.40
C ILE A 61 -5.34 -9.66 -9.67
N ASN A 62 -6.40 -9.93 -10.44
CA ASN A 62 -7.41 -8.91 -10.75
C ASN A 62 -8.13 -8.42 -9.49
N SER A 63 -8.43 -9.31 -8.54
CA SER A 63 -9.05 -8.95 -7.27
C SER A 63 -8.13 -8.04 -6.43
N LEU A 64 -6.85 -8.39 -6.30
CA LEU A 64 -5.86 -7.56 -5.60
C LEU A 64 -5.65 -6.22 -6.29
N PHE A 65 -5.51 -6.22 -7.61
CA PHE A 65 -5.36 -5.00 -8.41
C PHE A 65 -6.56 -4.06 -8.26
N ASN A 66 -7.79 -4.60 -8.30
CA ASN A 66 -9.01 -3.82 -8.08
C ASN A 66 -9.03 -3.20 -6.68
N ARG A 67 -8.58 -3.92 -5.66
CA ARG A 67 -8.51 -3.40 -4.28
C ARG A 67 -7.47 -2.27 -4.18
N VAL A 68 -6.29 -2.47 -4.76
CA VAL A 68 -5.21 -1.45 -4.77
C VAL A 68 -5.66 -0.20 -5.52
N THR A 69 -6.32 -0.36 -6.67
CA THR A 69 -6.84 0.75 -7.49
C THR A 69 -7.85 1.57 -6.70
N LYS A 70 -8.82 0.91 -6.04
CA LYS A 70 -9.81 1.61 -5.20
C LYS A 70 -9.18 2.38 -4.03
N ILE A 71 -8.11 1.86 -3.44
CA ILE A 71 -7.38 2.57 -2.38
C ILE A 71 -6.71 3.82 -2.96
N HIS A 72 -6.04 3.72 -4.11
CA HIS A 72 -5.42 4.87 -4.77
C HIS A 72 -6.43 5.92 -5.20
N GLU A 73 -7.58 5.51 -5.74
CA GLU A 73 -8.68 6.43 -6.06
C GLU A 73 -9.12 7.23 -4.82
N LYS A 74 -9.26 6.55 -3.67
CA LYS A 74 -9.57 7.22 -2.39
C LYS A 74 -8.43 8.06 -1.84
N GLU A 75 -7.19 7.66 -2.04
CA GLU A 75 -6.02 8.49 -1.69
C GLU A 75 -6.06 9.81 -2.47
N ILE A 76 -6.33 9.76 -3.78
CA ILE A 76 -6.45 10.93 -4.65
C ILE A 76 -7.61 11.85 -4.23
N GLU A 77 -8.73 11.31 -3.75
CA GLU A 77 -9.84 12.12 -3.21
C GLU A 77 -9.49 12.79 -1.87
N VAL A 78 -8.80 12.08 -0.97
CA VAL A 78 -8.53 12.54 0.40
C VAL A 78 -7.35 13.50 0.48
N LEU A 79 -6.32 13.28 -0.34
CA LEU A 79 -5.04 13.96 -0.26
C LEU A 79 -5.13 15.49 -0.48
N PRO A 80 -5.84 16.02 -1.49
CA PRO A 80 -5.98 17.47 -1.68
C PRO A 80 -6.72 18.16 -0.52
N ILE A 81 -7.69 17.47 0.08
CA ILE A 81 -8.45 17.99 1.23
C ILE A 81 -7.56 18.01 2.48
N ALA A 82 -6.77 16.96 2.70
CA ALA A 82 -5.79 16.93 3.79
C ALA A 82 -4.76 18.05 3.62
N TRP A 83 -4.19 18.20 2.42
CA TRP A 83 -3.24 19.26 2.10
C TRP A 83 -3.84 20.64 2.38
N LYS A 84 -5.02 20.93 1.83
CA LYS A 84 -5.71 22.21 2.03
C LYS A 84 -5.91 22.52 3.51
N LYS A 85 -6.37 21.55 4.31
CA LYS A 85 -6.58 21.77 5.75
C LYS A 85 -5.27 22.06 6.50
N LEU A 86 -4.16 21.42 6.10
CA LEU A 86 -2.85 21.70 6.68
C LEU A 86 -2.34 23.10 6.28
N ASP A 87 -2.54 23.47 5.02
CA ASP A 87 -2.17 24.78 4.48
C ASP A 87 -2.97 25.91 5.14
N ASP A 88 -4.31 25.76 5.24
CA ASP A 88 -5.20 26.67 5.95
C ASP A 88 -4.75 26.85 7.42
N LEU A 89 -4.38 25.75 8.09
CA LEU A 89 -3.85 25.78 9.45
C LEU A 89 -2.52 26.53 9.56
N LEU A 90 -1.60 26.30 8.61
CA LEU A 90 -0.31 26.97 8.58
C LEU A 90 -0.47 28.48 8.34
N ASP A 91 -1.41 28.87 7.50
CA ASP A 91 -1.73 30.27 7.24
C ASP A 91 -2.38 30.96 8.44
N LEU A 92 -3.27 30.27 9.17
CA LEU A 92 -3.81 30.76 10.44
C LEU A 92 -2.69 30.95 11.47
N LEU A 93 -1.75 30.00 11.59
CA LEU A 93 -0.60 30.13 12.48
C LEU A 93 0.27 31.34 12.10
N ARG A 94 0.58 31.51 10.81
CA ARG A 94 1.36 32.65 10.31
C ARG A 94 0.65 33.99 10.58
N LYS A 95 -0.67 34.04 10.38
CA LYS A 95 -1.50 35.20 10.67
C LYS A 95 -1.42 35.55 12.16
N PHE A 96 -1.67 34.58 13.03
CA PHE A 96 -1.59 34.74 14.49
C PHE A 96 -0.23 35.25 14.96
N ILE A 97 0.87 34.71 14.42
CA ILE A 97 2.21 35.18 14.76
C ILE A 97 2.44 36.62 14.29
N ARG A 98 2.04 36.93 13.04
CA ARG A 98 2.23 38.24 12.41
C ARG A 98 1.47 39.35 13.14
N GLU A 99 0.21 39.11 13.49
CA GLU A 99 -0.69 40.12 14.07
C GLU A 99 -0.36 40.43 15.53
N HIS A 100 0.41 39.55 16.18
CA HIS A 100 0.80 39.70 17.57
C HIS A 100 2.33 39.79 17.74
N HIS A 101 3.01 40.58 16.91
CA HIS A 101 4.45 40.80 17.00
C HIS A 101 4.91 41.60 18.23
N CYS A 102 4.02 42.32 18.93
CA CYS A 102 4.36 43.16 20.08
C CYS A 102 3.62 42.69 21.34
N ILE A 103 4.38 42.44 22.42
CA ILE A 103 3.89 41.85 23.68
C ILE A 103 3.68 42.93 24.76
N ASN A 104 4.40 44.05 24.68
CA ASN A 104 4.46 44.97 25.81
C ASN A 104 3.21 45.86 25.86
N ASN A 105 2.47 45.73 26.96
CA ASN A 105 1.40 46.64 27.39
C ASN A 105 0.11 46.59 26.54
N LYS A 106 -0.36 45.38 26.21
CA LYS A 106 -1.65 45.19 25.54
C LYS A 106 -2.81 45.70 26.39
N SER A 107 -3.73 46.41 25.76
CA SER A 107 -5.03 46.72 26.34
C SER A 107 -5.84 45.44 26.58
N PRO A 108 -6.83 45.45 27.50
CA PRO A 108 -7.68 44.29 27.74
C PRO A 108 -8.37 43.75 26.47
N LYS A 109 -8.69 44.61 25.50
CA LYS A 109 -9.29 44.22 24.24
C LYS A 109 -8.31 43.47 23.33
N GLU A 110 -7.07 43.95 23.22
CA GLU A 110 -6.03 43.27 22.42
C GLU A 110 -5.64 41.92 23.01
N LEU A 111 -5.78 41.75 24.33
CA LEU A 111 -5.61 40.47 25.00
C LEU A 111 -6.75 39.49 24.66
N ASP A 112 -8.00 39.97 24.64
CA ASP A 112 -9.17 39.18 24.23
C ASP A 112 -9.06 38.72 22.76
N ASP A 113 -8.72 39.66 21.86
CA ASP A 113 -8.50 39.36 20.44
C ASP A 113 -7.38 38.31 20.25
N PHE A 114 -6.29 38.40 21.02
CA PHE A 114 -5.20 37.41 21.02
C PHE A 114 -5.65 36.01 21.41
N TYR A 115 -6.41 35.87 22.49
CA TYR A 115 -6.87 34.56 22.94
C TYR A 115 -7.86 33.95 21.97
N LYS A 116 -8.74 34.77 21.38
CA LYS A 116 -9.67 34.35 20.34
C LYS A 116 -8.93 33.81 19.11
N GLU A 117 -7.95 34.55 18.58
CA GLU A 117 -7.16 34.07 17.43
C GLU A 117 -6.33 32.83 17.78
N SER A 118 -5.81 32.74 19.00
CA SER A 118 -5.13 31.54 19.48
C SER A 118 -6.07 30.33 19.54
N GLU A 119 -7.35 30.53 19.85
CA GLU A 119 -8.36 29.47 19.89
C GLU A 119 -8.71 29.01 18.47
N GLU A 120 -8.82 29.93 17.51
CA GLU A 120 -9.02 29.60 16.09
C GLU A 120 -7.93 28.67 15.55
N VAL A 121 -6.65 28.91 15.91
CA VAL A 121 -5.54 28.01 15.54
C VAL A 121 -5.69 26.63 16.21
N ALA A 122 -6.12 26.59 17.48
CA ALA A 122 -6.30 25.33 18.21
C ALA A 122 -7.43 24.48 17.61
N ASP A 123 -8.54 25.11 17.25
CA ASP A 123 -9.67 24.47 16.60
C ASP A 123 -9.28 23.94 15.22
N ALA A 124 -8.55 24.72 14.43
CA ALA A 124 -8.02 24.27 13.13
C ALA A 124 -7.08 23.05 13.27
N CYS A 125 -6.23 23.01 14.31
CA CYS A 125 -5.41 21.84 14.62
C CYS A 125 -6.28 20.61 14.89
N LEU A 126 -7.31 20.77 15.73
CA LEU A 126 -8.22 19.69 16.10
C LEU A 126 -9.02 19.18 14.89
N GLU A 127 -9.52 20.08 14.04
CA GLU A 127 -10.19 19.73 12.80
C GLU A 127 -9.30 18.92 11.88
N PHE A 128 -8.05 19.36 11.68
CA PHE A 128 -7.08 18.64 10.86
C PHE A 128 -6.77 17.26 11.42
N GLN A 129 -6.50 17.15 12.73
CA GLN A 129 -6.24 15.88 13.40
C GLN A 129 -7.43 14.92 13.28
N ASN A 130 -8.65 15.41 13.46
CA ASN A 130 -9.88 14.64 13.29
C ASN A 130 -10.03 14.14 11.86
N TYR A 131 -9.72 14.99 10.88
CA TYR A 131 -9.74 14.62 9.47
C TYR A 131 -8.74 13.50 9.17
N ILE A 132 -7.47 13.66 9.56
CA ILE A 132 -6.42 12.64 9.37
C ILE A 132 -6.74 11.33 10.11
N THR A 133 -7.37 11.41 11.28
CA THR A 133 -7.77 10.21 12.02
C THR A 133 -8.87 9.44 11.29
N LYS A 134 -9.90 10.14 10.77
CA LYS A 134 -11.04 9.52 10.07
C LYS A 134 -10.71 9.08 8.65
N LYS A 135 -9.89 9.85 7.93
CA LYS A 135 -9.64 9.66 6.48
C LYS A 135 -8.23 9.17 6.16
N GLY A 136 -7.30 9.24 7.11
CA GLY A 136 -5.93 8.77 6.91
C GLY A 136 -5.77 7.25 6.83
N ILE A 137 -6.84 6.46 6.73
CA ILE A 137 -6.74 5.04 6.35
C ILE A 137 -6.44 4.89 4.84
N PHE A 138 -6.85 5.89 4.05
CA PHE A 138 -6.68 5.91 2.60
C PHE A 138 -5.35 6.55 2.19
N LEU A 139 -4.66 7.20 3.12
CA LEU A 139 -3.34 7.74 2.89
C LEU A 139 -2.29 6.65 3.09
N SER A 140 -1.32 6.63 2.21
CA SER A 140 -0.10 5.84 2.40
C SER A 140 0.62 6.22 3.72
N PRO A 141 1.27 5.25 4.40
CA PRO A 141 1.81 5.47 5.74
C PRO A 141 2.86 6.59 5.83
N ASP A 142 3.71 6.74 4.83
CA ASP A 142 4.72 7.79 4.72
C ASP A 142 4.10 9.19 4.62
N ILE A 143 3.12 9.40 3.73
CA ILE A 143 2.39 10.69 3.63
C ILE A 143 1.66 10.99 4.94
N LYS A 144 0.93 10.02 5.49
CA LYS A 144 0.20 10.17 6.75
C LYS A 144 1.12 10.57 7.90
N ASN A 145 2.30 9.96 7.98
CA ASN A 145 3.27 10.26 9.03
C ASN A 145 3.82 11.68 8.88
N LYS A 146 4.09 12.13 7.66
CA LYS A 146 4.56 13.51 7.39
C LYS A 146 3.50 14.56 7.70
N PHE A 147 2.23 14.32 7.37
CA PHE A 147 1.13 15.19 7.81
C PHE A 147 1.06 15.32 9.35
N LYS A 148 1.21 14.22 10.08
CA LYS A 148 1.25 14.23 11.55
C LYS A 148 2.51 14.89 12.11
N GLU A 149 3.61 14.88 11.36
CA GLU A 149 4.86 15.55 11.75
C GLU A 149 4.70 17.06 11.61
N ALA A 150 4.13 17.52 10.48
CA ALA A 150 3.81 18.92 10.24
C ALA A 150 2.83 19.48 11.29
N GLU A 151 1.74 18.78 11.58
CA GLU A 151 0.78 19.20 12.61
C GLU A 151 1.44 19.30 13.99
N ARG A 152 2.27 18.34 14.39
CA ARG A 152 3.02 18.41 15.65
C ARG A 152 3.94 19.62 15.69
N ALA A 153 4.67 19.90 14.61
CA ALA A 153 5.55 21.06 14.51
C ALA A 153 4.75 22.38 14.63
N ILE A 154 3.64 22.51 13.90
CA ILE A 154 2.72 23.65 13.99
C ILE A 154 2.23 23.84 15.42
N ARG A 155 1.77 22.77 16.08
CA ARG A 155 1.26 22.81 17.45
C ARG A 155 2.33 23.22 18.45
N THR A 156 3.57 22.76 18.28
CA THR A 156 4.71 23.18 19.10
C THR A 156 4.99 24.66 18.94
N VAL A 157 5.03 25.17 17.70
CA VAL A 157 5.27 26.59 17.42
C VAL A 157 4.15 27.46 17.99
N TRP A 158 2.89 27.06 17.80
CA TRP A 158 1.72 27.72 18.39
C TRP A 158 1.80 27.78 19.91
N ALA A 159 2.07 26.65 20.57
CA ALA A 159 2.18 26.59 22.03
C ALA A 159 3.32 27.47 22.56
N LYS A 160 4.49 27.47 21.89
CA LYS A 160 5.59 28.38 22.21
C LYS A 160 5.15 29.84 22.14
N ARG A 161 4.48 30.25 21.05
CA ARG A 161 4.01 31.64 20.91
C ARG A 161 2.95 32.00 21.95
N LYS A 162 2.01 31.12 22.22
CA LYS A 162 0.96 31.33 23.23
C LYS A 162 1.56 31.53 24.62
N ASN A 163 2.52 30.69 25.01
CA ASN A 163 3.17 30.79 26.31
C ASN A 163 4.08 32.02 26.43
N ALA A 164 4.67 32.48 25.33
CA ALA A 164 5.49 33.70 25.31
C ALA A 164 4.69 34.96 25.68
N GLU A 165 3.35 34.95 25.58
CA GLU A 165 2.51 36.06 26.03
C GLU A 165 2.45 36.17 27.56
N SER A 166 2.65 35.06 28.27
CA SER A 166 2.60 35.03 29.74
C SER A 166 3.93 35.43 30.39
N ASP A 167 5.03 35.37 29.65
CA ASP A 167 6.37 35.74 30.12
C ASP A 167 6.73 37.15 29.61
N ASN A 168 6.85 38.12 30.53
CA ASN A 168 7.00 39.56 30.26
C ASN A 168 8.32 39.97 29.56
N ASP A 169 9.20 39.02 29.29
CA ASP A 169 10.49 39.20 28.62
C ASP A 169 10.61 38.13 27.53
N ARG A 170 10.63 38.55 26.25
CA ARG A 170 11.51 37.98 25.19
C ARG A 170 11.02 38.34 23.77
N TYR A 171 11.61 39.40 23.22
CA TYR A 171 11.66 39.62 21.76
C TYR A 171 12.29 38.42 21.02
N ASP A 172 13.24 37.74 21.66
CA ASP A 172 13.96 36.59 21.12
C ASP A 172 13.03 35.39 20.78
N LEU A 173 11.95 35.20 21.54
CA LEU A 173 11.02 34.09 21.32
C LEU A 173 10.22 34.24 20.02
N ILE A 174 9.90 35.47 19.61
CA ILE A 174 9.16 35.72 18.36
C ILE A 174 10.05 35.39 17.16
N THR A 175 11.33 35.79 17.23
CA THR A 175 12.31 35.45 16.20
C THR A 175 12.52 33.94 16.12
N GLU A 176 12.65 33.26 17.27
CA GLU A 176 12.76 31.79 17.33
C GLU A 176 11.52 31.10 16.72
N VAL A 177 10.32 31.60 17.02
CA VAL A 177 9.04 31.08 16.48
C VAL A 177 8.99 31.23 14.96
N CYS A 178 9.34 32.41 14.43
CA CYS A 178 9.40 32.65 12.98
C CYS A 178 10.44 31.74 12.30
N ASP A 179 11.59 31.56 12.93
CA ASP A 179 12.66 30.69 12.46
C ASP A 179 12.23 29.22 12.46
N SER A 180 11.50 28.78 13.49
CA SER A 180 10.99 27.41 13.61
C SER A 180 10.03 27.07 12.46
N ILE A 181 9.19 28.02 12.00
CA ILE A 181 8.34 27.79 10.82
C ILE A 181 9.18 27.48 9.58
N LYS A 182 10.23 28.27 9.33
CA LYS A 182 11.07 28.12 8.15
C LYS A 182 11.97 26.88 8.23
N LYS A 183 12.49 26.57 9.41
CA LYS A 183 13.46 25.49 9.63
C LYS A 183 12.80 24.13 9.85
N ASP A 184 11.67 24.11 10.54
CA ASP A 184 11.06 22.85 10.99
C ASP A 184 9.83 22.49 10.15
N ILE A 185 8.99 23.46 9.78
CA ILE A 185 7.71 23.18 9.08
C ILE A 185 7.89 23.16 7.57
N SER A 186 8.56 24.17 6.98
CA SER A 186 8.74 24.26 5.53
C SER A 186 9.36 22.99 4.90
N PRO A 187 10.43 22.39 5.44
CA PRO A 187 10.99 21.17 4.86
C PRO A 187 10.01 19.99 4.89
N ILE A 188 9.17 19.88 5.93
CA ILE A 188 8.15 18.81 6.01
C ILE A 188 7.09 19.02 4.92
N MET A 189 6.68 20.26 4.68
CA MET A 189 5.73 20.59 3.60
C MET A 189 6.31 20.22 2.23
N ASP A 190 7.57 20.56 1.97
CA ASP A 190 8.27 20.21 0.74
C ASP A 190 8.39 18.68 0.56
N GLU A 191 8.65 17.95 1.65
CA GLU A 191 8.68 16.49 1.63
C GLU A 191 7.31 15.88 1.32
N ILE A 192 6.23 16.41 1.90
CA ILE A 192 4.86 15.98 1.56
C ILE A 192 4.61 16.23 0.07
N GLU A 193 4.94 17.42 -0.44
CA GLU A 193 4.77 17.76 -1.86
C GLU A 193 5.52 16.77 -2.76
N LYS A 194 6.80 16.48 -2.46
CA LYS A 194 7.59 15.48 -3.20
C LYS A 194 6.95 14.10 -3.18
N LEU A 195 6.44 13.66 -2.02
CA LEU A 195 5.74 12.38 -1.90
C LEU A 195 4.45 12.36 -2.74
N VAL A 196 3.71 13.46 -2.82
CA VAL A 196 2.53 13.60 -3.69
C VAL A 196 2.93 13.57 -5.16
N GLN A 197 3.91 14.38 -5.57
CA GLN A 197 4.39 14.46 -6.95
C GLN A 197 4.88 13.10 -7.47
N LYS A 198 5.63 12.36 -6.64
CA LYS A 198 6.10 11.00 -6.94
C LYS A 198 4.95 10.03 -7.24
N ARG A 199 3.83 10.13 -6.52
CA ARG A 199 2.65 9.27 -6.74
C ARG A 199 1.87 9.64 -7.99
N LEU A 200 1.87 10.92 -8.33
CA LEU A 200 1.26 11.42 -9.56
C LEU A 200 2.12 11.14 -10.80
N GLY A 201 3.34 10.60 -10.62
CA GLY A 201 4.24 10.27 -11.72
C GLY A 201 4.93 11.49 -12.33
N PHE A 202 5.00 12.61 -11.62
CA PHE A 202 5.80 13.74 -12.06
C PHE A 202 7.30 13.40 -11.97
N PRO A 203 8.13 13.82 -12.95
CA PRO A 203 9.57 13.62 -12.87
C PRO A 203 10.14 14.39 -11.67
N GLU A 204 11.05 13.75 -10.92
CA GLU A 204 11.78 14.39 -9.82
C GLU A 204 12.60 15.57 -10.39
N LYS A 205 12.39 16.77 -9.84
CA LYS A 205 13.13 18.00 -10.21
C LYS A 205 14.45 18.11 -9.46
#